data_AF-A0A969N338-F1
#
_entry.id   AF-A0A969N338-F1
#
_cell.length_a   1.000
_cell.length_b   1.000
_cell.length_c   1.000
_cell.angle_alpha   90.00
_cell.angle_beta   90.00
_cell.angle_gamma   90.00
#
_symmetry.space_group_name_H-M   'P 1'
#
loop_
_entity.id
_entity.type
_entity.pdbx_description
1 polymer ?
#
loop_
_entity_poly.entity_id
_entity_poly.type
_entity_poly.pdbx_seq_one_letter_code
_entity_poly.pdbx_strand_id
1 'polypeptide(L)' 'MIIKTVSYGFTKNLGNYQSERLDVTAELDHNDDVAESIDILKAIVEAELKLKTEPKAPS' A
#
# COMPACT_ATOMS: atom_id res chain seq x y z
N MET A 1 -15.01 -17.68 -14.86
CA MET A 1 -13.82 -16.93 -14.44
C MET A 1 -14.23 -16.11 -13.21
N ILE A 2 -13.82 -16.53 -12.02
CA ILE A 2 -14.12 -15.78 -10.79
C ILE A 2 -12.88 -14.96 -10.51
N ILE A 3 -12.92 -13.69 -10.90
CA ILE A 3 -11.90 -12.71 -10.55
C ILE A 3 -12.12 -12.38 -9.08
N LYS A 4 -11.09 -12.53 -8.26
CA LYS A 4 -11.11 -12.04 -6.88
C LYS A 4 -10.44 -10.67 -6.89
N THR A 5 -11.06 -9.69 -6.26
CA THR A 5 -10.44 -8.38 -6.05
C THR A 5 -9.90 -8.30 -4.64
N VAL A 6 -8.66 -7.84 -4.52
CA VAL A 6 -8.06 -7.52 -3.23
C VAL A 6 -7.65 -6.06 -3.24
N SER A 7 -8.00 -5.36 -2.16
CA SER A 7 -7.70 -3.94 -2.00
C SER A 7 -6.98 -3.73 -0.69
N TYR A 8 -5.96 -2.87 -0.72
CA TYR A 8 -5.22 -2.43 0.44
C TYR A 8 -5.17 -0.91 0.45
N GLY A 9 -5.48 -0.32 1.60
CA GLY A 9 -5.49 1.13 1.79
C GLY A 9 -4.75 1.53 3.04
N PHE A 10 -3.96 2.59 2.95
CA PHE A 10 -3.25 3.17 4.08
C PHE A 10 -3.52 4.67 4.17
N THR A 11 -3.81 5.15 5.38
CA THR A 11 -3.97 6.57 5.68
C THR A 11 -2.82 7.04 6.57
N LYS A 12 -2.03 7.97 6.05
CA LYS A 12 -0.93 8.65 6.74
C LYS A 12 -1.44 9.99 7.29
N ASN A 13 -1.28 10.20 8.59
CA ASN A 13 -1.54 11.50 9.20
C ASN A 13 -0.32 12.42 8.98
N LEU A 14 -0.55 13.58 8.36
CA LEU A 14 0.50 14.58 8.10
C LEU A 14 0.58 15.66 9.20
N GLY A 15 -0.37 15.65 10.15
CA GLY A 15 -0.52 16.71 11.15
C GLY A 15 -1.35 17.88 10.61
N ASN A 16 -1.59 18.91 11.44
CA ASN A 16 -2.39 20.10 11.06
C ASN A 16 -3.75 19.78 10.41
N TYR A 17 -4.44 18.74 10.90
CA TYR A 17 -5.71 18.25 10.35
C TYR A 17 -5.64 17.75 8.89
N GLN A 18 -4.43 17.44 8.41
CA GLN A 18 -4.21 16.88 7.08
C GLN A 18 -3.88 15.39 7.18
N SER A 19 -4.45 14.63 6.25
CA SER A 19 -4.19 13.22 6.05
C SER A 19 -4.02 12.92 4.57
N GLU A 20 -3.10 12.04 4.25
CA GLU A 20 -2.90 11.48 2.92
C GLU A 20 -3.36 10.03 2.94
N ARG A 21 -4.17 9.62 1.96
CA ARG A 21 -4.65 8.24 1.84
C ARG A 21 -4.31 7.71 0.47
N LEU A 22 -3.79 6.48 0.44
CA LEU A 22 -3.55 5.75 -0.79
C LEU A 22 -4.26 4.40 -0.71
N ASP A 23 -5.10 4.13 -1.72
CA ASP A 23 -5.79 2.87 -1.90
C ASP A 23 -5.29 2.22 -3.19
N VAL A 24 -4.91 0.95 -3.14
CA VAL A 24 -4.45 0.17 -4.28
C VAL A 24 -5.27 -1.11 -4.35
N THR A 25 -5.69 -1.47 -5.56
CA THR A 25 -6.50 -2.66 -5.83
C THR A 25 -5.83 -3.51 -6.89
N ALA A 26 -5.82 -4.82 -6.67
CA ALA A 26 -5.37 -5.81 -7.64
C ALA A 26 -6.52 -6.77 -7.97
N GLU A 27 -6.60 -7.15 -9.24
CA GLU A 27 -7.43 -8.25 -9.72
C GLU A 27 -6.60 -9.52 -9.69
N LEU A 28 -7.14 -10.57 -9.08
CA LEU A 28 -6.50 -11.86 -8.88
C LEU A 28 -7.23 -12.94 -9.66
N ASP A 29 -6.44 -13.78 -10.31
CA ASP A 29 -6.88 -15.03 -10.88
C ASP A 29 -7.06 -16.11 -9.81
N HIS A 30 -7.68 -17.23 -10.19
CA HIS A 30 -7.99 -18.30 -9.24
C HIS A 30 -6.76 -18.99 -8.62
N ASN A 31 -5.61 -18.89 -9.28
CA ASN A 31 -4.35 -19.49 -8.87
C ASN A 31 -3.48 -18.54 -8.05
N ASP A 32 -3.83 -17.26 -7.99
CA ASP A 32 -3.01 -16.26 -7.31
C ASP A 32 -3.12 -16.40 -5.80
N ASP A 33 -1.98 -16.29 -5.13
CA ASP A 33 -1.93 -16.26 -3.68
C ASP A 33 -2.36 -14.89 -3.17
N VAL A 34 -3.45 -14.89 -2.39
CA VAL A 34 -4.02 -13.67 -1.83
C VAL A 34 -3.07 -13.01 -0.83
N ALA A 35 -2.34 -13.81 -0.04
CA ALA A 35 -1.41 -13.28 0.95
C ALA A 35 -0.20 -12.62 0.28
N GLU A 36 0.37 -13.27 -0.74
CA GLU A 36 1.45 -12.68 -1.56
C GLU A 36 1.00 -11.37 -2.21
N SER A 37 -0.21 -11.36 -2.78
CA SER A 37 -0.80 -10.17 -3.40
C SER A 37 -0.98 -9.02 -2.41
N ILE A 38 -1.43 -9.32 -1.18
CA ILE A 38 -1.54 -8.32 -0.11
C ILE A 38 -0.17 -7.73 0.24
N ASP A 39 0.88 -8.55 0.31
CA ASP A 39 2.21 -8.07 0.66
C ASP A 39 2.82 -7.20 -0.45
N ILE A 40 2.55 -7.51 -1.72
CA ILE A 40 2.87 -6.64 -2.86
C ILE A 40 2.14 -5.30 -2.73
N LEU A 41 0.82 -5.33 -2.48
CA LEU A 41 0.03 -4.10 -2.34
C LEU A 41 0.51 -3.22 -1.18
N LYS A 42 0.89 -3.82 -0.05
CA LYS A 42 1.52 -3.11 1.07
C LYS A 42 2.84 -2.45 0.65
N ALA A 43 3.71 -3.19 -0.05
CA ALA A 43 5.00 -2.66 -0.48
C ALA A 43 4.85 -1.46 -1.43
N ILE A 44 3.88 -1.51 -2.36
CA ILE A 44 3.54 -0.39 -3.24
C ILE A 44 3.08 0.82 -2.42
N VAL A 45 2.11 0.62 -1.52
CA VAL A 45 1.57 1.71 -0.70
C VAL A 45 2.65 2.32 0.20
N GLU A 46 3.53 1.50 0.77
CA GLU A 46 4.66 1.97 1.57
C GLU A 46 5.69 2.77 0.76
N ALA A 47 5.97 2.34 -0.48
CA ALA A 47 6.90 3.03 -1.37
C ALA A 47 6.35 4.40 -1.81
N GLU A 48 5.09 4.45 -2.23
CA GLU A 48 4.43 5.68 -2.68
C GLU A 48 4.26 6.69 -1.54
N LEU A 49 3.86 6.23 -0.34
CA LEU A 49 3.73 7.10 0.83
C LEU A 49 5.07 7.40 1.54
N LYS A 50 6.20 6.96 0.95
CA LYS A 50 7.56 7.11 1.46
C LYS A 50 7.69 6.69 2.94
N LEU A 51 6.99 5.63 3.33
CA LEU A 51 6.96 5.15 4.73
C LEU A 51 8.29 4.48 5.13
N LYS A 52 9.08 4.02 4.16
CA LYS A 52 10.45 3.55 4.36
C LYS A 52 11.45 4.66 4.03
N THR A 53 11.86 5.34 5.11
CA THR A 53 13.12 6.09 5.30
C THR A 53 13.43 7.21 4.29
N GLU A 54 13.12 8.45 4.69
CA GLU A 54 14.14 9.50 4.52
C GLU A 54 15.29 9.16 5.47
N PRO A 55 16.52 8.89 4.99
CA PRO A 55 17.68 8.89 5.86
C PRO A 55 17.82 10.32 6.37
N LYS A 56 17.59 10.51 7.67
CA LYS A 56 17.79 11.78 8.36
C LYS A 56 19.22 12.24 8.07
N ALA A 57 19.37 13.30 7.27
CA ALA A 57 20.67 13.85 6.93
C ALA A 57 21.42 14.20 8.24
N PRO A 58 22.70 13.81 8.41
CA PRO A 58 23.47 14.25 9.55
C PRO A 58 23.62 15.78 9.49
N SER A 59 23.33 16.40 10.63
CA SER A 59 23.39 17.85 10.87
C SER A 59 24.80 18.41 10.73
#